data_AF-A0A3G1KLV4-F1
#
_entry.id   AF-A0A3G1KLV4-F1
#
_cell.length_a   1.000
_cell.length_b   1.000
_cell.length_c   1.000
_cell.angle_alpha   90.00
_cell.angle_beta   90.00
_cell.angle_gamma   90.00
#
_symmetry.space_group_name_H-M   'P 1'
#
loop_
_entity.id
_entity.type
_entity.pdbx_description
1 polymer ?
#
loop_
_entity_poly.entity_id
_entity_poly.type
_entity_poly.pdbx_seq_one_letter_code
_entity_poly.pdbx_strand_id
1 'polypeptide(L)' 'MSMQIAALSVLFLIIIALEVPRLVKGKMWRELVVFSVLLLAGAGLSYALALNIPVPNPTNVMEKLFEPVSQWIDKVLS' A
#
# COMPACT_ATOMS: atom_id res chain seq x y z
N MET A 1 3.09 18.51 0.90
CA MET A 1 2.30 17.80 -0.15
C MET A 1 3.07 17.67 -1.46
N SER A 2 3.37 18.77 -2.17
CA SER A 2 3.99 18.72 -3.52
C SER A 2 5.35 18.04 -3.56
N MET A 3 6.22 18.31 -2.57
CA MET A 3 7.57 17.72 -2.49
C MET A 3 7.54 16.19 -2.31
N GLN A 4 6.60 15.67 -1.50
CA GLN A 4 6.47 14.23 -1.25
C GLN A 4 6.01 13.49 -2.50
N ILE A 5 5.02 14.04 -3.21
CA ILE A 5 4.50 13.47 -4.46
C ILE A 5 5.60 13.45 -5.53
N ALA A 6 6.37 14.53 -5.66
CA ALA A 6 7.49 14.59 -6.60
C ALA A 6 8.56 13.54 -6.28
N ALA A 7 8.94 13.40 -5.00
CA ALA A 7 9.91 12.40 -4.55
C ALA A 7 9.42 10.97 -4.82
N LEU A 8 8.15 10.66 -4.53
CA LEU A 8 7.54 9.37 -4.81
C LEU A 8 7.54 9.07 -6.32
N SER A 9 7.18 10.05 -7.15
CA SER A 9 7.19 9.89 -8.61
C SER A 9 8.57 9.56 -9.14
N VAL A 10 9.60 10.27 -8.68
CA VAL A 10 10.99 9.99 -9.08
C VAL A 10 11.42 8.60 -8.62
N LEU A 11 11.09 8.21 -7.38
CA LEU A 11 11.40 6.88 -6.85
C LEU A 11 10.78 5.76 -7.71
N PHE A 12 9.47 5.83 -7.99
CA PHE A 12 8.80 4.81 -8.79
C PHE A 12 9.31 4.77 -10.23
N LEU A 13 9.62 5.93 -10.83
CA LEU A 13 10.23 6.00 -12.15
C LEU A 13 11.61 5.32 -12.19
N ILE A 14 12.43 5.49 -11.15
CA ILE A 14 13.73 4.81 -11.04
C ILE A 14 13.52 3.29 -10.97
N ILE A 15 12.59 2.82 -10.13
CA ILE A 15 12.29 1.39 -9.99
C ILE A 15 11.83 0.82 -11.36
N ILE A 16 10.91 1.49 -12.04
CA ILE A 16 10.44 1.09 -13.38
C ILE A 16 11.60 1.03 -14.38
N ALA A 17 12.45 2.06 -14.40
CA ALA A 17 13.57 2.15 -15.33
C ALA A 17 14.62 1.04 -15.13
N LEU A 18 14.77 0.52 -13.91
CA LEU A 18 15.69 -0.58 -13.62
C LEU A 18 15.06 -1.95 -13.88
N GLU A 19 13.82 -2.16 -13.44
CA GLU A 19 13.19 -3.49 -13.43
C GLU A 19 12.54 -3.83 -14.78
N VAL A 20 11.81 -2.89 -15.38
CA VAL A 20 11.00 -3.17 -16.58
C VAL A 20 11.85 -3.57 -17.78
N PRO A 21 12.97 -2.89 -18.11
CA PRO A 21 13.80 -3.31 -19.25
C PRO A 21 14.37 -4.70 -19.06
N ARG A 22 14.72 -5.07 -17.83
CA ARG A 22 15.23 -6.41 -17.50
C ARG A 22 14.16 -7.47 -17.74
N LEU A 23 12.93 -7.24 -17.27
CA LEU A 23 11.82 -8.17 -17.42
C LEU A 23 11.37 -8.31 -18.88
N VAL A 24 11.29 -7.20 -19.61
CA VAL A 24 10.90 -7.19 -21.03
C VAL A 24 11.96 -7.87 -21.89
N LYS A 25 13.25 -7.59 -21.68
CA LYS A 25 14.35 -8.27 -22.40
C LYS A 25 14.37 -9.77 -22.13
N GLY A 26 14.03 -10.19 -20.91
CA GLY A 26 13.89 -11.60 -20.53
C GLY A 26 12.62 -12.28 -21.05
N LYS A 27 11.72 -11.55 -21.73
CA LYS A 27 10.35 -12.02 -22.08
C LYS A 27 9.58 -12.58 -20.88
N MET A 28 9.86 -12.04 -19.70
CA MET A 28 9.31 -12.46 -18.41
C MET A 28 7.96 -11.78 -18.16
N TRP A 29 6.97 -12.09 -19.00
CA TRP A 29 5.67 -11.41 -18.99
C TRP A 29 4.86 -11.70 -17.73
N ARG A 30 4.98 -12.91 -17.18
CA ARG A 30 4.27 -13.28 -15.94
C ARG A 30 4.82 -12.50 -14.76
N GLU A 31 6.15 -12.39 -14.68
CA GLU A 31 6.84 -11.61 -13.66
C GLU A 31 6.59 -10.12 -13.83
N LEU A 32 6.52 -9.63 -15.06
CA LEU A 32 6.15 -8.24 -15.36
C LEU A 32 4.75 -7.91 -14.80
N VAL A 33 3.77 -8.79 -14.97
CA VAL A 33 2.42 -8.60 -14.41
C VAL A 33 2.46 -8.56 -12.89
N VAL A 34 3.13 -9.50 -12.23
CA VAL A 34 3.25 -9.52 -10.76
C VAL A 34 3.95 -8.26 -10.25
N PHE A 35 5.06 -7.87 -10.88
CA PHE A 35 5.77 -6.64 -10.57
C PHE A 35 4.87 -5.42 -10.73
N SER A 36 4.16 -5.27 -11.85
CA SER A 36 3.28 -4.13 -12.10
C SER A 36 2.14 -4.05 -11.09
N VAL A 37 1.51 -5.18 -10.73
CA VAL A 37 0.44 -5.20 -9.72
C VAL A 37 0.97 -4.75 -8.37
N LEU A 38 2.11 -5.27 -7.92
CA LEU A 38 2.74 -4.89 -6.65
C LEU A 38 3.19 -3.43 -6.65
N LEU A 39 3.79 -2.97 -7.75
CA LEU A 39 4.25 -1.60 -7.91
C LEU A 39 3.08 -0.62 -7.86
N LEU A 40 1.99 -0.91 -8.58
CA LEU A 40 0.78 -0.09 -8.58
C LEU A 40 0.10 -0.08 -7.20
N ALA A 41 0.07 -1.21 -6.50
CA ALA A 41 -0.46 -1.26 -5.14
C ALA A 41 0.36 -0.39 -4.18
N GLY A 42 1.70 -0.52 -4.20
CA GLY A 42 2.60 0.30 -3.39
C GLY A 42 2.54 1.79 -3.73
N ALA A 43 2.51 2.12 -5.02
CA ALA A 43 2.36 3.49 -5.49
C ALA A 43 1.01 4.09 -5.10
N GLY A 44 -0.08 3.38 -5.36
CA GLY A 44 -1.43 3.79 -5.01
C GLY A 44 -1.57 4.10 -3.52
N LEU A 45 -1.07 3.21 -2.65
CA LEU A 45 -1.07 3.43 -1.20
C LEU A 45 -0.20 4.63 -0.80
N SER A 46 1.01 4.75 -1.37
CA SER A 46 1.92 5.86 -1.05
C SER A 46 1.34 7.21 -1.46
N TYR A 47 0.73 7.30 -2.64
CA TYR A 47 0.05 8.51 -3.10
C TYR A 47 -1.23 8.80 -2.33
N ALA A 48 -2.02 7.78 -1.99
CA ALA A 48 -3.22 7.96 -1.17
C ALA A 48 -2.85 8.57 0.19
N LEU A 49 -1.79 8.06 0.83
CA LEU A 49 -1.28 8.60 2.08
C LEU A 49 -0.73 10.04 1.90
N ALA A 50 0.06 10.29 0.85
CA ALA A 50 0.62 11.60 0.57
C ALA A 50 -0.44 12.66 0.21
N LEU A 51 -1.56 12.25 -0.37
CA LEU A 51 -2.71 13.10 -0.69
C LEU A 51 -3.70 13.25 0.46
N ASN A 52 -3.44 12.63 1.62
CA ASN A 52 -4.39 12.54 2.74
C ASN A 52 -5.76 11.98 2.33
N ILE A 53 -5.77 11.08 1.33
CA ILE A 53 -6.97 10.32 0.99
C ILE A 53 -7.21 9.34 2.15
N PRO A 54 -8.43 9.27 2.70
CA PRO A 54 -8.74 8.33 3.77
C PRO A 54 -8.59 6.90 3.25
N VAL A 55 -7.46 6.28 3.58
CA VAL A 55 -7.21 4.87 3.30
C VAL A 55 -7.86 4.07 4.44
N PRO A 56 -8.65 3.01 4.15
CA PRO A 56 -9.21 2.17 5.20
C PRO A 56 -8.06 1.61 6.05
N ASN A 57 -8.00 2.06 7.30
CA ASN A 57 -6.98 1.64 8.24
C ASN A 57 -7.31 0.23 8.75
N PRO A 58 -6.42 -0.77 8.58
CA PRO A 58 -6.62 -2.10 9.14
C PRO A 58 -6.89 -2.06 10.65
N THR A 59 -6.33 -1.09 11.37
CA THR A 59 -6.57 -0.91 12.80
C THR A 59 -8.05 -0.68 13.11
N ASN A 60 -8.79 0.05 12.27
CA ASN A 60 -10.23 0.25 12.47
C ASN A 60 -11.02 -1.05 12.30
N VAL A 61 -10.52 -1.97 11.46
CA VAL A 61 -11.12 -3.31 11.31
C VAL A 61 -10.80 -4.17 12.54
N MET A 62 -9.56 -4.08 13.04
CA MET A 62 -9.16 -4.77 14.27
C MET A 62 -9.98 -4.27 15.46
N GLU A 63 -10.14 -2.95 15.62
CA GLU A 63 -10.96 -2.36 16.67
C GLU A 63 -12.37 -2.95 16.66
N LYS A 64 -13.05 -2.99 15.51
CA LYS A 64 -14.39 -3.59 15.41
C LYS A 64 -14.43 -5.09 15.71
N LEU A 65 -13.36 -5.82 15.40
CA LEU A 65 -13.27 -7.25 15.71
C LEU A 65 -13.08 -7.52 17.20
N PHE A 66 -12.33 -6.65 17.90
CA PHE A 66 -12.03 -6.81 19.32
C PHE A 66 -13.01 -6.06 20.25
N GLU A 67 -13.80 -5.12 19.73
CA GLU A 67 -14.87 -4.41 20.43
C GLU A 67 -15.84 -5.32 21.22
N PRO A 68 -16.34 -6.46 20.67
CA PRO A 68 -17.20 -7.35 21.46
C PRO A 68 -16.47 -8.00 22.62
N VAL A 69 -15.17 -8.29 22.48
CA VAL A 69 -14.35 -8.89 23.54
C VAL A 69 -14.06 -7.86 24.63
N SER A 70 -13.73 -6.61 24.26
CA SER A 70 -13.51 -5.54 25.23
C SER A 70 -14.78 -5.24 26.03
N GLN A 71 -15.94 -5.15 25.35
CA GLN A 71 -17.23 -4.96 26.02
C GLN A 71 -17.58 -6.12 26.97
N TRP A 72 -17.23 -7.35 26.60
CA TRP A 72 -17.43 -8.51 27.47
C TRP A 72 -16.52 -8.46 28.70
N ILE A 73 -15.25 -8.11 28.53
CA ILE A 73 -14.29 -7.93 29.62
C ILE A 73 -14.75 -6.80 30.57
N ASP A 74 -15.13 -5.64 30.04
CA ASP A 74 -15.61 -4.52 30.84
C ASP A 74 -16.83 -4.90 31.68
N LYS A 75 -17.76 -5.67 31.10
CA LYS A 75 -18.96 -6.15 31.79
C LYS A 75 -18.68 -7.19 32.87
N VAL A 76 -17.62 -7.99 32.72
CA VAL A 76 -17.23 -9.01 33.71
C VAL A 76 -16.45 -8.38 34.87
N LEU A 77 -15.74 -7.30 34.61
CA LEU A 77 -14.92 -6.58 35.60
C LEU A 77 -15.68 -5.47 36.35
N SER A 78 -16.83 -5.01 35.84
CA SER A 78 -17.75 -4.05 36.50
C SER A 78 -18.77 -4.74 37.40
#